data_AF-U6D1L0-F1
#
_entry.id   AF-U6D1L0-F1
#
_cell.length_a   1.000
_cell.length_b   1.000
_cell.length_c   1.000
_cell.angle_alpha   90.00
_cell.angle_beta   90.00
_cell.angle_gamma   90.00
#
_symmetry.space_group_name_H-M   'P 1'
#
loop_
_entity.id
_entity.type
_entity.pdbx_description
1 polymer ?
#
loop_
_entity_poly.entity_id
_entity_poly.type
_entity_poly.pdbx_seq_one_letter_code
_entity_poly.pdbx_strand_id
1 'polypeptide(L)'
;MASASGAMAKHEQILVLDPPTDLKFKGPFTDVVTTNLKLRNPSDRKVCFKVKTTAPRRYCVRPNSGIIDPGLTVTVSVMLQPFDYDPNEKSKHKFMVQTIFAPPNTSDMEAVWKEAKPDELMDSKLRCVFEMPNENDKL
;
A
#
# COMPACT_ATOMS: atom_id res chain seq x y z
N MET A 1 11.51 26.27 27.72
CA MET A 1 11.59 24.83 27.41
C MET A 1 10.21 24.38 26.97
N ALA A 2 9.97 24.24 25.67
CA ALA A 2 8.68 23.79 25.14
C ALA A 2 8.79 22.29 24.81
N SER A 3 7.96 21.51 25.51
CA SER A 3 7.88 20.06 25.48
C SER A 3 7.54 19.56 24.08
N ALA A 4 8.35 18.66 23.53
CA ALA A 4 8.06 17.95 22.30
C ALA A 4 6.76 17.15 22.49
N SER A 5 5.80 17.37 21.59
CA SER A 5 4.59 16.56 21.49
C SER A 5 5.02 15.16 21.04
N GLY A 6 5.11 14.25 21.99
CA GLY A 6 5.39 12.83 21.73
C GLY A 6 4.19 12.25 20.99
N ALA A 7 4.29 12.16 19.67
CA ALA A 7 3.39 11.31 18.90
C ALA A 7 3.49 9.91 19.50
N MET A 8 2.37 9.36 19.99
CA MET A 8 2.29 7.97 20.43
C MET A 8 2.89 7.11 19.32
N ALA A 9 3.92 6.34 19.66
CA ALA A 9 4.60 5.48 18.71
C ALA A 9 3.60 4.43 18.24
N LYS A 10 3.01 4.67 17.07
CA LYS A 10 2.24 3.66 16.34
C LYS A 10 3.12 2.42 16.21
N HIS A 11 2.53 1.25 16.40
CA HIS A 11 3.25 -0.01 16.19
C HIS A 11 3.94 0.00 14.82
N GLU A 12 5.20 -0.42 14.82
CA GLU A 12 5.99 -0.53 13.60
C GLU A 12 5.33 -1.54 12.66
N GLN A 13 5.35 -1.25 11.36
CA GLN A 13 4.71 -2.12 10.37
C GLN A 13 5.29 -3.53 10.41
N ILE A 14 4.44 -4.53 10.61
CA ILE A 14 4.86 -5.93 10.59
C ILE A 14 5.07 -6.48 9.18
N LEU A 15 4.29 -6.02 8.19
CA LEU A 15 4.44 -6.48 6.82
C LEU A 15 5.68 -5.86 6.17
N VAL A 16 6.45 -6.68 5.48
CA VAL A 16 7.54 -6.21 4.62
C VAL A 16 6.95 -5.88 3.25
N LEU A 17 7.03 -4.61 2.88
CA LEU A 17 6.57 -4.11 1.59
C LEU A 17 7.72 -4.10 0.59
N ASP A 18 7.46 -4.63 -0.60
CA ASP A 18 8.38 -4.57 -1.74
C ASP A 18 7.64 -4.06 -2.99
N PRO A 19 7.90 -2.82 -3.45
CA PRO A 19 8.85 -1.85 -2.90
C PRO A 19 8.39 -1.22 -1.56
N PRO A 20 9.31 -0.77 -0.69
CA PRO A 20 8.96 -0.29 0.67
C PRO A 20 8.44 1.15 0.72
N THR A 21 8.90 2.03 -0.18
CA THR A 21 8.65 3.48 -0.10
C THR A 21 7.96 4.04 -1.33
N ASP A 22 8.32 3.56 -2.52
CA ASP A 22 7.96 4.21 -3.79
C ASP A 22 7.41 3.18 -4.77
N LEU A 23 6.14 3.36 -5.17
CA LEU A 23 5.50 2.60 -6.25
C LEU A 23 5.70 3.33 -7.56
N LYS A 24 6.52 2.73 -8.42
CA LYS A 24 6.85 3.26 -9.74
C LYS A 24 5.84 2.76 -10.78
N PHE A 25 5.24 3.69 -11.51
CA PHE A 25 4.37 3.40 -12.66
C PHE A 25 5.12 3.84 -13.91
N LYS A 26 5.49 2.86 -14.74
CA LYS A 26 6.13 3.11 -16.03
C LYS A 26 5.06 3.36 -17.08
N GLY A 27 5.11 4.52 -17.72
CA GLY A 27 4.22 4.86 -18.82
C GLY A 27 4.46 4.01 -20.09
N PRO A 28 3.77 4.32 -21.20
CA PRO A 28 2.93 5.50 -21.40
C PRO A 28 1.64 5.45 -20.56
N PHE A 29 1.14 6.61 -20.13
CA PHE A 29 -0.10 6.74 -19.33
C PHE A 29 -1.37 6.89 -20.17
N THR A 30 -1.27 6.60 -21.47
CA THR A 30 -2.38 6.52 -22.43
C THR A 30 -3.21 5.25 -22.25
N ASP A 31 -2.62 4.23 -21.61
CA ASP A 31 -3.22 2.93 -21.34
C ASP A 31 -3.10 2.57 -19.86
N VAL A 32 -3.74 1.47 -19.46
CA VAL A 32 -3.69 0.98 -18.08
C VAL A 32 -2.27 0.54 -17.74
N VAL A 33 -1.67 1.17 -16.72
CA VAL A 33 -0.34 0.81 -16.22
C VAL A 33 -0.49 -0.03 -14.95
N THR A 34 0.12 -1.19 -14.91
CA THR A 34 0.07 -2.09 -13.74
C THR A 34 1.42 -2.16 -13.04
N THR A 35 1.41 -1.88 -11.74
CA THR A 35 2.57 -2.06 -10.85
C THR A 35 2.20 -3.04 -9.74
N ASN A 36 3.14 -3.92 -9.39
CA ASN A 36 2.94 -4.91 -8.33
C ASN A 36 3.56 -4.43 -7.02
N LEU A 37 2.79 -4.54 -5.94
CA LEU A 37 3.23 -4.34 -4.57
C LEU A 37 3.20 -5.70 -3.86
N LYS A 38 4.36 -6.20 -3.45
CA LYS A 38 4.45 -7.43 -2.66
C LYS A 38 4.36 -7.10 -1.18
N LEU A 39 3.50 -7.83 -0.49
CA LEU A 39 3.31 -7.77 0.95
C LEU A 39 3.72 -9.11 1.55
N ARG A 40 4.84 -9.16 2.27
CA ARG A 40 5.31 -10.36 2.95
C ARG A 40 5.01 -10.28 4.43
N ASN A 41 4.46 -11.35 4.98
CA ASN A 41 4.26 -11.51 6.41
C ASN A 41 5.42 -12.32 7.02
N PRO A 42 6.39 -11.68 7.71
CA PRO A 42 7.46 -12.37 8.39
C PRO A 42 7.06 -12.93 9.77
N SER A 43 5.85 -12.59 10.26
CA SER A 43 5.38 -13.02 11.58
C SER A 43 4.84 -14.45 11.58
N ASP A 44 4.62 -14.97 12.78
CA ASP A 44 3.98 -16.23 13.10
C ASP A 44 2.44 -16.14 13.21
N ARG A 45 1.87 -14.95 12.99
CA ARG A 45 0.43 -14.68 13.11
C ARG A 45 -0.16 -14.23 11.77
N LYS A 46 -1.45 -14.49 11.58
CA LYS A 46 -2.19 -13.96 10.43
C LYS A 46 -2.28 -12.45 10.51
N VAL A 47 -2.03 -11.76 9.40
CA VAL A 47 -2.10 -10.29 9.33
C VAL A 47 -3.13 -9.89 8.28
N CYS A 48 -4.12 -9.12 8.70
CA CYS A 48 -5.06 -8.48 7.79
C CYS A 48 -4.39 -7.24 7.18
N PHE A 49 -4.62 -6.99 5.89
CA PHE A 49 -4.17 -5.78 5.21
C PHE A 49 -5.33 -5.10 4.47
N LYS A 50 -5.22 -3.78 4.33
CA LYS A 50 -6.13 -2.93 3.56
C LYS A 50 -5.34 -1.84 2.86
N VAL A 51 -5.51 -1.74 1.55
CA VAL A 51 -4.84 -0.75 0.72
C VAL A 51 -5.77 0.44 0.52
N LYS A 52 -5.28 1.63 0.88
CA LYS A 52 -5.96 2.92 0.71
C LYS A 52 -5.12 3.82 -0.19
N THR A 53 -5.76 4.70 -0.95
CA THR A 53 -5.09 5.66 -1.81
C THR A 53 -5.75 7.03 -1.72
N THR A 54 -5.00 8.10 -1.96
CA THR A 54 -5.53 9.46 -2.04
C THR A 54 -6.26 9.76 -3.36
N ALA A 55 -6.18 8.86 -4.35
CA ALA A 55 -6.82 9.04 -5.66
C ALA A 55 -7.61 7.78 -6.11
N PRO A 56 -8.64 7.35 -5.36
CA PRO A 56 -9.35 6.08 -5.64
C PRO A 56 -10.02 6.02 -7.02
N ARG A 57 -10.32 7.17 -7.64
CA ARG A 57 -10.87 7.23 -9.00
C ARG A 57 -9.85 6.87 -10.09
N ARG A 58 -8.56 7.06 -9.83
CA ARG A 58 -7.47 6.82 -10.79
C ARG A 58 -6.84 5.44 -10.67
N TYR A 59 -7.08 4.72 -9.56
CA TYR A 59 -6.43 3.46 -9.29
C TYR A 59 -7.44 2.34 -9.05
N CYS A 60 -7.22 1.21 -9.71
CA CYS A 60 -7.83 -0.06 -9.37
C CYS A 60 -6.79 -0.92 -8.63
N VAL A 61 -7.15 -1.47 -7.47
CA VAL A 61 -6.24 -2.29 -6.65
C VAL A 61 -6.86 -3.68 -6.47
N ARG A 62 -6.10 -4.73 -6.79
CA ARG A 62 -6.52 -6.12 -6.59
C ARG A 62 -5.39 -7.00 -6.07
N PRO A 63 -5.60 -7.72 -4.95
CA PRO A 63 -6.64 -7.51 -3.95
C PRO A 63 -6.48 -6.16 -3.21
N ASN A 64 -7.57 -5.46 -2.90
CA ASN A 64 -7.51 -4.21 -2.12
C ASN A 64 -7.50 -4.45 -0.60
N SER A 65 -7.92 -5.63 -0.16
CA SER A 65 -7.86 -6.09 1.23
C SER A 65 -7.72 -7.60 1.24
N GLY A 66 -7.27 -8.15 2.37
CA GLY A 66 -7.17 -9.59 2.56
C GLY A 66 -6.43 -9.95 3.83
N ILE A 67 -6.12 -11.23 3.97
CA ILE A 67 -5.35 -11.80 5.08
C ILE A 67 -4.11 -12.45 4.47
N ILE A 68 -2.97 -12.27 5.13
CA ILE A 68 -1.71 -12.93 4.77
C ILE A 68 -1.35 -13.88 5.90
N ASP A 69 -1.29 -15.17 5.60
CA ASP A 69 -0.88 -16.18 6.56
C ASP A 69 0.61 -16.03 6.94
N PRO A 70 1.02 -16.58 8.09
CA PRO A 70 2.41 -16.57 8.55
C PRO A 70 3.39 -17.04 7.48
N GLY A 71 4.47 -16.28 7.27
CA GLY A 71 5.51 -16.61 6.28
C GLY A 71 5.12 -16.42 4.81
N LEU A 72 3.85 -16.15 4.49
CA LEU A 72 3.40 -16.00 3.11
C LEU A 72 3.63 -14.59 2.55
N THR A 73 3.58 -14.51 1.22
CA THR A 73 3.64 -13.26 0.48
C THR A 73 2.45 -13.14 -0.45
N VAL A 74 1.80 -11.99 -0.44
CA VAL A 74 0.71 -11.64 -1.37
C VAL A 74 1.21 -10.58 -2.33
N THR A 75 0.87 -10.73 -3.61
CA THR A 75 1.13 -9.70 -4.62
C THR A 75 -0.15 -8.92 -4.86
N VAL A 76 -0.11 -7.61 -4.61
CA VAL A 76 -1.18 -6.66 -4.88
C VAL A 76 -0.88 -5.97 -6.21
N SER A 77 -1.77 -6.14 -7.18
CA SER A 77 -1.72 -5.44 -8.47
C SER A 77 -2.40 -4.08 -8.34
N VAL A 78 -1.63 -3.02 -8.57
CA VAL A 78 -2.08 -1.64 -8.59
C VAL A 78 -2.11 -1.17 -10.03
N MET A 79 -3.32 -1.02 -10.57
CA MET A 79 -3.60 -0.61 -11.94
C MET A 79 -3.95 0.87 -11.95
N LEU A 80 -3.09 1.71 -12.52
CA LEU A 80 -3.34 3.12 -12.81
C LEU A 80 -4.17 3.22 -14.10
N GLN A 81 -5.31 3.87 -14.02
CA GLN A 81 -6.16 4.15 -15.18
C GLN A 81 -5.51 5.22 -16.07
N PRO A 82 -5.77 5.19 -17.39
CA PRO A 82 -5.28 6.21 -18.32
C PRO A 82 -5.64 7.63 -17.88
N PHE A 83 -4.73 8.57 -18.08
CA PHE A 83 -4.97 9.99 -17.83
C PHE A 83 -3.99 10.87 -18.61
N ASP A 84 -4.36 12.13 -18.81
CA ASP A 84 -3.48 13.13 -19.41
C ASP A 84 -2.34 13.46 -18.43
N TYR A 85 -1.18 12.85 -18.63
CA TYR A 85 0.00 13.05 -17.81
C TYR A 85 0.72 14.35 -18.19
N ASP A 86 0.80 15.29 -17.25
CA ASP A 86 1.64 16.49 -17.36
C ASP A 86 2.95 16.28 -16.60
N PRO A 87 4.13 16.30 -17.26
CA PRO A 87 5.43 16.17 -16.60
C PRO A 87 5.74 17.33 -15.63
N ASN A 88 5.08 18.48 -15.76
CA ASN A 88 5.19 19.59 -14.83
C ASN A 88 4.36 19.37 -13.56
N GLU A 89 3.35 18.48 -13.61
CA GLU A 89 2.53 18.13 -12.47
C GLU A 89 3.25 17.08 -11.62
N LYS A 90 3.86 17.52 -10.52
CA LYS A 90 4.39 16.60 -9.50
C LYS A 90 3.22 15.81 -8.92
N SER A 91 3.10 14.55 -9.32
CA SER A 91 2.07 13.66 -8.82
C SER A 91 2.21 13.45 -7.31
N LYS A 92 1.17 13.82 -6.55
CA LYS A 92 1.14 13.75 -5.08
C LYS A 92 0.38 12.52 -4.56
N HIS A 93 0.13 11.54 -5.42
CA HIS A 93 -0.61 10.35 -5.03
C HIS A 93 0.18 9.56 -3.99
N LYS A 94 -0.55 9.11 -2.97
CA LYS A 94 0.00 8.30 -1.89
C LYS A 94 -0.85 7.07 -1.73
N PHE A 95 -0.19 5.94 -1.56
CA PHE A 95 -0.79 4.71 -1.09
C PHE A 95 -0.51 4.54 0.39
N MET A 96 -1.44 3.87 1.07
CA MET A 96 -1.30 3.51 2.46
C MET A 96 -1.72 2.06 2.61
N VAL A 97 -0.80 1.21 3.04
CA VAL A 97 -1.08 -0.16 3.45
C VAL A 97 -1.31 -0.14 4.94
N GLN A 98 -2.55 -0.32 5.34
CA GLN A 98 -2.96 -0.44 6.72
C GLN A 98 -3.05 -1.91 7.07
N THR A 99 -2.51 -2.30 8.22
CA THR A 99 -2.45 -3.69 8.66
C THR A 99 -2.85 -3.82 10.13
N ILE A 100 -3.27 -5.01 10.49
CA ILE A 100 -3.62 -5.39 11.86
C ILE A 100 -3.45 -6.90 12.00
N PHE A 101 -3.04 -7.37 13.18
CA PHE A 101 -3.05 -8.80 13.47
C PHE A 101 -4.48 -9.33 13.47
N ALA A 102 -4.72 -10.40 12.70
CA ALA A 102 -6.01 -11.06 12.71
C ALA A 102 -6.24 -11.75 14.08
N PRO A 103 -7.43 -11.63 14.68
CA PRO A 103 -7.79 -12.42 15.84
C PRO A 103 -7.82 -13.91 15.49
N PRO A 104 -7.47 -14.82 16.41
CA PRO A 104 -7.35 -16.25 16.14
C PRO A 104 -8.66 -16.91 15.67
N ASN A 105 -9.82 -16.34 15.99
CA ASN A 105 -11.14 -16.92 15.71
C ASN A 105 -11.94 -16.16 14.64
N THR A 106 -11.35 -15.16 13.98
CA THR A 106 -12.13 -14.26 13.12
C THR A 106 -12.10 -14.68 11.66
N SER A 107 -13.28 -15.00 11.14
CA SER A 107 -13.54 -15.16 9.70
C SER A 107 -14.04 -13.86 9.06
N ASP A 108 -14.50 -12.91 9.87
CA ASP A 108 -15.11 -11.65 9.45
C ASP A 108 -14.09 -10.50 9.50
N MET A 109 -13.52 -10.16 8.35
CA MET A 109 -12.58 -9.04 8.25
C MET A 109 -13.23 -7.69 8.58
N GLU A 110 -14.51 -7.48 8.30
CA GLU A 110 -15.18 -6.21 8.60
C GLU A 110 -15.29 -5.97 10.11
N ALA A 111 -15.58 -7.01 10.88
CA ALA A 111 -15.58 -6.96 12.34
C ALA A 111 -14.19 -6.57 12.87
N VAL A 112 -13.11 -7.17 12.35
CA VAL A 112 -11.73 -6.81 12.75
C VAL A 112 -11.49 -5.31 12.59
N TRP A 113 -11.86 -4.74 11.44
CA TRP A 113 -11.63 -3.30 11.20
C TRP A 113 -12.53 -2.39 12.02
N LYS A 114 -13.71 -2.84 12.45
CA LYS A 114 -14.63 -2.07 13.31
C LYS A 114 -14.20 -2.08 14.78
N GLU A 115 -13.68 -3.20 15.25
CA GLU A 115 -13.25 -3.39 16.64
C GLU A 115 -11.79 -2.95 16.87
N ALA A 116 -11.01 -2.83 15.81
CA ALA A 116 -9.61 -2.38 15.84
C ALA A 116 -9.45 -1.03 16.54
N LYS A 117 -8.60 -0.99 17.58
CA LYS A 117 -8.20 0.27 18.20
C LYS A 117 -7.18 0.99 17.32
N PRO A 118 -7.14 2.34 17.33
CA PRO A 118 -6.15 3.11 16.57
C PRO A 118 -4.70 2.71 16.87
N ASP A 119 -4.42 2.29 18.09
CA ASP A 119 -3.09 1.85 18.55
C ASP A 119 -2.68 0.48 18.01
N GLU A 120 -3.63 -0.37 17.61
CA GLU A 120 -3.37 -1.71 17.05
C GLU A 120 -3.15 -1.67 15.53
N LEU A 121 -3.51 -0.56 14.89
CA LEU A 121 -3.35 -0.34 13.46
C LEU A 121 -1.92 0.06 13.13
N MET A 122 -1.34 -0.62 12.16
CA MET A 122 -0.03 -0.28 11.62
C MET A 122 -0.20 0.26 10.20
N ASP A 123 0.39 1.42 9.91
CA ASP A 123 0.23 2.11 8.62
C ASP A 123 1.58 2.27 7.93
N SER A 124 1.69 1.82 6.67
CA SER A 124 2.83 2.11 5.79
C SER A 124 2.39 2.97 4.62
N LYS A 125 3.09 4.09 4.42
CA LYS A 125 2.79 5.03 3.33
C LYS A 125 3.80 4.86 2.20
N LEU A 126 3.29 4.74 0.97
CA LEU A 126 4.07 4.68 -0.25
C LEU A 126 3.76 5.90 -1.11
N ARG A 127 4.77 6.44 -1.78
CA ARG A 127 4.59 7.49 -2.79
C ARG A 127 4.43 6.86 -4.16
N CYS A 128 3.59 7.46 -5.00
CA CYS A 128 3.56 7.10 -6.41
C CYS A 128 4.60 7.91 -7.17
N VAL A 129 5.40 7.23 -7.97
CA VAL A 129 6.36 7.84 -8.88
C VAL A 129 5.95 7.46 -10.30
N PHE A 130 5.79 8.45 -11.16
CA PHE A 130 5.43 8.26 -12.56
C PHE A 130 6.69 8.44 -13.40
N GLU A 131 7.09 7.39 -14.10
CA GLU A 131 8.27 7.39 -14.96
C GLU A 131 7.81 7.18 -16.40
N MET A 132 8.18 8.07 -17.32
CA MET A 132 7.98 7.83 -18.75
C MET A 132 9.02 6.79 -19.22
N PRO A 133 8.66 5.87 -20.12
CA PRO A 133 9.62 4.94 -20.69
C PRO A 133 10.63 5.76 -21.50
N ASN A 134 11.89 5.78 -21.06
CA ASN A 134 12.97 6.30 -21.89
C ASN A 134 13.20 5.29 -23.03
N GLU A 135 13.46 5.77 -24.24
CA GLU A 135 13.70 4.94 -25.43
C GLU A 135 14.86 3.92 -25.26
N ASN A 136 15.71 4.10 -24.25
CA ASN A 136 16.83 3.23 -23.91
C ASN A 136 16.49 1.94 -23.11
N ASP A 137 15.25 1.72 -22.64
CA ASP A 137 14.87 0.48 -21.91
C ASP A 137 14.59 -0.71 -22.88
N LYS A 138 14.75 -0.48 -24.20
CA LYS A 138 14.78 -1.53 -25.24
C LYS A 138 16.23 -1.80 -25.65
N LEU A 139 16.97 -2.55 -24.84
CA LEU A 139 18.22 -3.20 -25.24
C LEU A 139 18.28 -4.61 -24.66
#